data_AF-A0A7S2MKJ4-F1
#
_entry.id   AF-A0A7S2MKJ4-F1
#
_cell.length_a   1.000
_cell.length_b   1.000
_cell.length_c   1.000
_cell.angle_alpha   90.00
_cell.angle_beta   90.00
_cell.angle_gamma   90.00
#
_symmetry.space_group_name_H-M   'P 1'
#
loop_
_entity.id
_entity.type
_entity.pdbx_description
1 polymer ?
#
loop_
_entity_poly.entity_id
_entity_poly.type
_entity_poly.pdbx_seq_one_letter_code
_entity_poly.pdbx_strand_id
1 'polypeptide(L)'
;VDMQVGFAFAGDLAIEFSAGVASLEVADLQINGVVQVSLRPLVDELNPVGGVTISCLDRPQIDLKIRAGSELVPNLYDFVRETVDDVIADIIVAPNGIAVPIPTLGEH
;
A
#
# COMPACT_ATOMS: atom_id res chain seq x y z
N VAL A 1 -7.59 20.01 4.77
CA VAL A 1 -6.19 20.42 4.49
C VAL A 1 -5.52 19.26 3.81
N ASP A 2 -4.87 19.51 2.67
CA ASP A 2 -4.24 18.44 1.87
C ASP A 2 -2.72 18.68 1.84
N MET A 3 -1.95 17.64 2.15
CA MET A 3 -0.49 17.66 2.22
C MET A 3 0.06 16.50 1.37
N GLN A 4 1.05 16.77 0.54
CA GLN A 4 1.73 15.73 -0.23
C GLN A 4 3.06 15.37 0.43
N VAL A 5 3.30 14.06 0.60
CA VAL A 5 4.50 13.52 1.23
C VAL A 5 5.10 12.44 0.33
N GLY A 6 6.34 12.66 -0.10
CA GLY A 6 7.12 11.61 -0.76
C GLY A 6 7.53 10.55 0.27
N PHE A 7 7.43 9.28 -0.11
CA PHE A 7 7.85 8.16 0.74
C PHE A 7 8.66 7.14 -0.05
N ALA A 8 9.56 6.46 0.67
CA ALA A 8 10.32 5.33 0.20
C ALA A 8 10.32 4.28 1.32
N PHE A 9 9.80 3.11 1.03
CA PHE A 9 9.75 1.97 1.94
C PHE A 9 10.56 0.83 1.34
N ALA A 10 11.43 0.23 2.15
CA ALA A 10 12.18 -0.97 1.81
C ALA A 10 12.02 -1.97 2.95
N GLY A 11 11.24 -3.01 2.71
CA GLY A 11 10.93 -4.05 3.68
C GLY A 11 11.59 -5.37 3.32
N ASP A 12 12.15 -6.05 4.34
CA ASP A 12 12.48 -7.47 4.24
C ASP A 12 11.17 -8.25 4.33
N LEU A 13 10.68 -8.67 3.17
CA LEU A 13 9.47 -9.47 3.00
C LEU A 13 9.90 -10.86 2.54
N ALA A 14 9.22 -11.90 3.01
CA ALA A 14 9.34 -13.25 2.47
C ALA A 14 7.94 -13.88 2.51
N ILE A 15 7.24 -13.86 1.37
CA ILE A 15 5.95 -14.53 1.20
C ILE A 15 6.17 -15.75 0.31
N GLU A 16 6.02 -16.94 0.88
CA GLU A 16 6.14 -18.20 0.17
C GLU A 16 4.77 -18.69 -0.32
N PHE A 17 4.70 -19.05 -1.59
CA PHE A 17 3.58 -19.71 -2.26
C PHE A 17 4.04 -21.10 -2.68
N SER A 18 3.29 -22.13 -2.30
CA SER A 18 3.55 -23.50 -2.73
C SER A 18 2.29 -24.13 -3.32
N ALA A 19 2.44 -24.79 -4.46
CA ALA A 19 1.39 -25.54 -5.13
C ALA A 19 1.97 -26.83 -5.73
N GLY A 20 1.67 -27.96 -5.09
CA GLY A 20 2.24 -29.25 -5.47
C GLY A 20 3.76 -29.27 -5.33
N VAL A 21 4.48 -29.44 -6.44
CA VAL A 21 5.96 -29.47 -6.50
C VAL A 21 6.59 -28.12 -6.81
N ALA A 22 5.78 -27.09 -7.09
CA ALA A 22 6.27 -25.76 -7.38
C ALA A 22 6.28 -24.91 -6.11
N SER A 23 7.37 -24.18 -5.88
CA SER A 23 7.48 -23.17 -4.82
C SER A 23 8.01 -21.85 -5.37
N LEU A 24 7.42 -20.77 -4.88
CA LEU A 24 7.71 -19.38 -5.24
C LEU A 24 7.80 -18.55 -3.96
N GLU A 25 8.78 -17.66 -3.89
CA GLU A 25 8.92 -16.70 -2.79
C GLU A 25 8.95 -15.29 -3.36
N VAL A 26 8.06 -14.43 -2.89
CA VAL A 26 8.10 -12.99 -3.13
C VAL A 26 8.87 -12.34 -1.99
N ALA A 27 9.96 -11.66 -2.32
CA ALA A 27 10.89 -11.08 -1.36
C ALA A 27 11.27 -9.64 -1.68
N ASP A 28 11.90 -8.96 -0.70
CA ASP A 28 12.49 -7.63 -0.84
C ASP A 28 11.51 -6.59 -1.45
N LEU A 29 10.38 -6.36 -0.78
CA LEU A 29 9.38 -5.39 -1.23
C LEU A 29 9.88 -3.95 -1.05
N GLN A 30 9.89 -3.20 -2.14
CA GLN A 30 10.19 -1.78 -2.17
C GLN A 30 9.01 -1.02 -2.75
N ILE A 31 8.62 0.07 -2.09
CA ILE A 31 7.52 0.92 -2.52
C ILE A 31 7.98 2.37 -2.44
N ASN A 32 7.88 3.09 -3.54
CA ASN A 32 8.24 4.50 -3.63
C ASN A 32 7.10 5.29 -4.26
N GLY A 33 6.78 6.45 -3.70
CA GLY A 33 5.70 7.26 -4.26
C GLY A 33 5.42 8.53 -3.49
N VAL A 34 4.27 9.12 -3.78
CA VAL A 34 3.76 10.32 -3.10
C VAL A 34 2.38 10.01 -2.56
N VAL A 35 2.20 10.14 -1.25
CA VAL A 35 0.88 10.09 -0.62
C VAL A 35 0.34 11.50 -0.43
N GLN A 36 -0.96 11.67 -0.65
CA GLN A 36 -1.76 12.79 -0.20
C GLN A 36 -2.39 12.46 1.16
N VAL A 37 -2.04 13.24 2.17
CA VAL A 37 -2.65 13.24 3.50
C VAL A 37 -3.71 14.35 3.53
N SER A 38 -4.97 13.97 3.69
CA SER A 38 -6.12 14.87 3.77
C SER A 38 -6.73 14.87 5.16
N LEU A 39 -6.87 16.05 5.76
CA LEU A 39 -7.60 16.25 7.03
C LEU A 39 -9.03 16.66 6.71
N ARG A 40 -9.99 15.74 6.87
CA ARG A 40 -11.43 15.93 6.60
C ARG A 40 -12.31 15.02 7.49
N PRO A 41 -13.54 15.43 7.84
CA PRO A 41 -14.05 16.80 7.72
C PRO A 41 -13.32 17.71 8.70
N LEU A 42 -13.24 19.00 8.35
CA LEU A 42 -12.86 19.99 9.36
C LEU A 42 -14.08 20.20 10.25
N VAL A 43 -13.94 20.01 11.56
CA VAL A 43 -15.03 20.21 12.54
C VAL A 43 -14.76 21.49 13.33
N ASP A 44 -15.80 22.22 13.70
CA ASP A 44 -15.69 23.51 14.42
C ASP A 44 -15.45 23.33 15.95
N GLU A 45 -14.88 22.20 16.37
CA GLU A 45 -14.62 21.81 17.77
C GLU A 45 -13.13 21.88 18.13
N LEU A 46 -12.80 21.75 19.43
CA LEU A 46 -11.44 21.89 19.98
C LEU A 46 -10.37 21.01 19.29
N ASN A 47 -10.79 19.93 18.61
CA ASN A 47 -9.96 19.16 17.69
C ASN A 47 -10.52 19.30 16.25
N PRO A 48 -9.99 20.19 15.40
CA PRO A 48 -10.67 20.64 14.18
C PRO A 48 -10.64 19.63 13.02
N VAL A 49 -10.34 18.35 13.27
CA VAL A 49 -10.19 17.32 12.25
C VAL A 49 -10.95 16.07 12.67
N GLY A 50 -12.02 15.72 11.95
CA GLY A 50 -12.80 14.50 12.19
C GLY A 50 -12.09 13.21 11.73
N GLY A 51 -11.05 13.30 10.91
CA GLY A 51 -10.27 12.15 10.46
C GLY A 51 -9.10 12.51 9.54
N VAL A 52 -8.19 11.55 9.39
CA VAL A 52 -7.07 11.60 8.45
C VAL A 52 -7.32 10.58 7.37
N THR A 53 -7.24 11.00 6.11
CA THR A 53 -7.23 10.10 4.96
C THR A 53 -5.86 10.14 4.32
N ILE A 54 -5.27 8.98 4.07
CA ILE A 54 -4.01 8.83 3.33
C ILE A 54 -4.32 8.06 2.06
N SER A 55 -4.00 8.65 0.91
CA SER A 55 -4.11 8.01 -0.40
C SER A 55 -2.90 8.35 -1.28
N CYS A 56 -2.62 7.59 -2.32
CA CYS A 56 -1.72 7.95 -3.41
C CYS A 56 -2.52 8.62 -4.52
N LEU A 57 -1.96 9.69 -5.10
CA LEU A 57 -2.56 10.37 -6.25
C LEU A 57 -2.35 9.57 -7.55
N ASP A 58 -1.19 8.92 -7.65
CA ASP A 58 -0.79 8.08 -8.76
C ASP A 58 -0.37 6.71 -8.21
N ARG A 59 -0.31 5.69 -9.08
CA ARG A 59 0.22 4.38 -8.69
C ARG A 59 1.67 4.52 -8.19
N PRO A 60 2.01 4.03 -6.99
CA PRO A 60 3.39 4.06 -6.51
C PRO A 60 4.26 3.10 -7.34
N GLN A 61 5.55 3.36 -7.37
CA GLN A 61 6.52 2.43 -7.94
C GLN A 61 6.75 1.28 -6.96
N ILE A 62 6.51 0.06 -7.42
CA ILE A 62 6.67 -1.17 -6.62
C ILE A 62 7.72 -2.05 -7.30
N ASP A 63 8.72 -2.42 -6.52
CA ASP A 63 9.75 -3.39 -6.90
C ASP A 63 9.76 -4.54 -5.90
N LEU A 64 9.88 -5.75 -6.41
CA LEU A 64 9.93 -6.98 -5.62
C LEU A 64 10.88 -7.96 -6.29
N LYS A 65 11.44 -8.87 -5.51
CA LYS A 65 12.21 -10.00 -5.98
C LYS A 65 11.35 -11.26 -5.92
N ILE A 66 11.60 -12.14 -6.87
CA ILE A 66 10.95 -13.45 -6.92
C ILE A 66 12.05 -14.50 -6.91
N ARG A 67 12.01 -15.40 -5.92
CA ARG A 67 12.88 -16.57 -5.81
C ARG A 67 12.03 -17.80 -6.09
N ALA A 68 12.54 -18.78 -6.82
CA ALA A 68 11.80 -19.98 -7.15
C ALA A 68 12.63 -21.24 -6.87
N GLY A 69 11.99 -22.24 -6.27
CA GLY A 69 12.65 -23.51 -5.95
C GLY A 69 12.69 -24.51 -7.11
N SER A 70 11.92 -24.27 -8.18
CA SER A 70 11.81 -25.14 -9.36
C SER A 70 11.76 -24.32 -10.66
N GLU A 71 11.62 -24.98 -11.83
CA GLU A 71 11.29 -24.30 -13.08
C GLU A 71 10.04 -23.45 -12.90
N LEU A 72 10.23 -22.13 -13.00
CA LEU A 72 9.14 -21.18 -13.00
C LEU A 72 8.26 -21.43 -14.23
N VAL A 73 6.94 -21.47 -14.01
CA VAL A 73 5.99 -21.45 -15.12
C VAL A 73 6.25 -20.15 -15.91
N PRO A 74 6.38 -20.22 -17.25
CA PRO A 74 6.48 -19.02 -18.07
C PRO A 74 5.34 -18.06 -17.73
N ASN A 75 5.64 -16.76 -17.62
CA ASN A 75 4.68 -15.69 -17.27
C ASN A 75 4.24 -15.61 -15.80
N LEU A 76 4.67 -16.51 -14.91
CA LEU A 76 4.32 -16.43 -13.47
C LEU A 76 4.91 -15.17 -12.82
N TYR A 77 6.11 -14.75 -13.24
CA TYR A 77 6.75 -13.53 -12.75
C TYR A 77 5.91 -12.29 -13.06
N ASP A 78 5.51 -12.12 -14.33
CA ASP A 78 4.70 -10.98 -14.77
C ASP A 78 3.34 -10.97 -14.08
N PHE A 79 2.70 -12.14 -13.95
CA PHE A 79 1.41 -12.28 -13.25
C PHE A 79 1.50 -11.85 -11.78
N VAL A 80 2.52 -12.28 -11.04
CA VAL A 80 2.70 -11.90 -9.63
C VAL A 80 2.99 -10.40 -9.52
N ARG A 81 3.82 -9.86 -10.41
CA ARG A 81 4.13 -8.42 -10.41
C ARG A 81 2.87 -7.58 -10.67
N GLU A 82 2.08 -7.95 -11.68
CA GLU A 82 0.82 -7.28 -12.01
C GLU A 82 -0.20 -7.38 -10.87
N THR A 83 -0.34 -8.56 -10.27
CA THR A 83 -1.25 -8.78 -9.13
C THR A 83 -0.85 -7.92 -7.92
N VAL A 84 0.44 -7.83 -7.59
CA VAL A 84 0.90 -6.99 -6.48
C VAL A 84 0.68 -5.51 -6.76
N ASP A 85 0.96 -5.05 -7.99
CA ASP A 85 0.70 -3.67 -8.38
C ASP A 85 -0.78 -3.31 -8.27
N ASP A 86 -1.67 -4.16 -8.78
CA ASP A 86 -3.11 -3.95 -8.70
C ASP A 86 -3.64 -3.98 -7.28
N VAL A 87 -3.23 -4.95 -6.45
CA VAL A 87 -3.65 -5.03 -5.04
C VAL A 87 -3.23 -3.77 -4.28
N ILE A 88 -1.99 -3.30 -4.45
CA ILE A 88 -1.54 -2.09 -3.76
C ILE A 88 -2.29 -0.88 -4.31
N ALA A 89 -2.44 -0.75 -5.63
CA ALA A 89 -3.16 0.36 -6.25
C ALA A 89 -4.61 0.44 -5.73
N ASP A 90 -5.32 -0.68 -5.66
CA ASP A 90 -6.71 -0.72 -5.19
C ASP A 90 -6.86 -0.31 -3.72
N ILE A 91 -5.85 -0.52 -2.88
CA ILE A 91 -5.92 -0.16 -1.45
C ILE A 91 -5.68 1.34 -1.26
N ILE A 92 -4.66 1.91 -1.91
CA ILE A 92 -4.17 3.24 -1.57
C ILE A 92 -4.37 4.30 -2.64
N VAL A 93 -4.68 3.98 -3.90
CA VAL A 93 -4.87 5.01 -4.95
C VAL A 93 -6.28 5.61 -4.89
N ALA A 94 -6.37 6.93 -5.00
CA ALA A 94 -7.64 7.66 -4.94
C ALA A 94 -8.68 7.12 -5.97
N PRO A 95 -9.98 7.03 -5.61
CA PRO A 95 -10.60 7.53 -4.38
C PRO A 95 -10.42 6.61 -3.16
N ASN A 96 -9.75 5.47 -3.30
CA ASN A 96 -9.42 4.59 -2.19
C ASN A 96 -8.30 5.21 -1.33
N GLY A 97 -8.23 4.78 -0.08
CA GLY A 97 -7.28 5.32 0.89
C GLY A 97 -7.59 4.87 2.29
N ILE A 98 -6.58 4.94 3.16
CA ILE A 98 -6.72 4.57 4.56
C ILE A 98 -7.30 5.78 5.29
N ALA A 99 -8.54 5.65 5.76
CA ALA A 99 -9.21 6.65 6.59
C ALA A 99 -9.13 6.23 8.06
N VAL A 100 -8.48 7.05 8.88
CA VAL A 100 -8.40 6.87 10.33
C VAL A 100 -9.20 7.98 11.01
N PRO A 101 -10.30 7.66 11.71
CA PRO A 101 -11.04 8.66 12.47
C PRO A 101 -10.18 9.13 13.65
N ILE A 102 -10.18 10.44 13.90
CA ILE A 102 -9.54 11.00 15.10
C ILE A 102 -10.66 11.21 16.12
N PRO A 103 -10.60 10.57 17.30
CA PRO A 103 -11.60 10.82 18.35
C PRO A 103 -11.53 12.28 18.80
N THR A 104 -12.69 12.92 18.94
CA THR A 104 -12.79 14.26 19.51
C THR A 104 -12.58 14.15 21.03
N LEU A 105 -11.76 15.05 21.58
CA LEU A 105 -11.57 15.19 23.03
C LEU A 105 -12.83 15.84 23.62
N GLY A 106 -13.86 15.05 23.89
CA GLY A 106 -15.13 15.55 24.43
C GLY A 106 -16.17 14.51 24.84
N GLU A 107 -16.02 13.24 24.42
CA GLU A 107 -16.96 12.19 24.81
C GLU A 107 -16.44 11.39 26.01
N HIS A 108 -16.84 11.86 27.21
CA HIS A 108 -17.00 11.08 28.43
C HIS A 108 -18.47 11.08 28.84
#